data_AF-A0A2W5U2Y4-F1
#
_entry.id   AF-A0A2W5U2Y4-F1
#
_cell.length_a   1.000
_cell.length_b   1.000
_cell.length_c   1.000
_cell.angle_alpha   90.00
_cell.angle_beta   90.00
_cell.angle_gamma   90.00
#
_symmetry.space_group_name_H-M   'P 1'
#
loop_
_entity.id
_entity.type
_entity.pdbx_description
1 polymer ?
#
loop_
_entity_poly.entity_id
_entity_poly.type
_entity_poly.pdbx_seq_one_letter_code
_entity_poly.pdbx_strand_id
1 'polypeptide(L)'
;MMAQAVKWRPNPTPLSLIVERPLMWGLSLHFYTFAGNDWHNKGRNVGFGRAEWASALQRATLTDDLITRHSAIMDRYDPKKEIALAVDEWGAWFASEKDAPSQLYLESTLRDAVIAGHSLNIFNRHADRVRMANVAQMVNVIQSLILTKGEKMVVTPTYHVFDMYKVHQGAMLLPATVRAEDYVEGAVRLPGLSVSASKDKAGRLHLTIVNLDPARASKVAIKLDGGTWKRATAKALTADRIDTRITFDGTDPFVPAPLPARLSQGRVEVQLPSKSVTLIEVE
;
A
#
# COMPACT_ATOMS: atom_id res chain seq x y z
N MET A 1 38.81 6.85 16.75
CA MET A 1 39.08 6.27 15.42
C MET A 1 38.03 6.65 14.37
N MET A 2 36.74 6.28 14.49
CA MET A 2 35.75 6.57 13.43
C MET A 2 35.50 8.06 13.16
N ALA A 3 35.42 8.91 14.19
CA ALA A 3 35.30 10.36 14.01
C ALA A 3 36.54 11.01 13.33
N GLN A 4 37.70 10.36 13.39
CA GLN A 4 38.94 10.81 12.74
C GLN A 4 38.99 10.38 11.27
N ALA A 5 38.45 9.21 10.94
CA ALA A 5 38.34 8.71 9.57
C ALA A 5 37.48 9.62 8.68
N VAL A 6 36.45 10.25 9.24
CA VAL A 6 35.58 11.21 8.53
C VAL A 6 36.32 12.53 8.22
N LYS A 7 37.28 12.95 9.06
CA LYS A 7 38.12 14.14 8.78
C LYS A 7 39.13 13.93 7.65
N TRP A 8 39.55 12.69 7.40
CA TRP A 8 40.53 12.34 6.36
C TRP A 8 39.93 12.08 4.98
N ARG A 9 38.60 11.94 4.91
CA ARG A 9 37.86 11.82 3.65
C ARG A 9 36.88 12.98 3.55
N PRO A 10 37.29 14.14 3.00
CA PRO A 10 36.39 15.30 2.87
C PRO A 10 35.14 14.97 2.06
N ASN A 11 35.22 13.96 1.17
CA ASN A 11 34.10 13.34 0.48
C ASN A 11 34.12 11.82 0.73
N PRO A 12 33.55 11.31 1.84
CA PRO A 12 33.56 9.90 2.12
C PRO A 12 32.57 9.18 1.19
N THR A 13 33.09 8.52 0.15
CA THR A 13 32.30 7.57 -0.64
C THR A 13 32.02 6.33 0.22
N PRO A 14 30.75 5.89 0.37
CA PRO A 14 30.43 4.63 1.04
C PRO A 14 31.27 3.49 0.46
N LEU A 15 31.77 2.59 1.32
CA LEU A 15 32.61 1.47 0.88
C LEU A 15 31.92 0.58 -0.16
N SER A 16 30.59 0.57 -0.22
CA SER A 16 29.81 -0.14 -1.24
C SER A 16 29.92 0.46 -2.64
N LEU A 17 30.49 1.66 -2.78
CA LEU A 17 30.51 2.47 -4.01
C LEU A 17 31.94 2.89 -4.43
N ILE A 18 32.99 2.28 -3.84
CA ILE A 18 34.39 2.56 -4.18
C ILE A 18 34.93 1.71 -5.33
N VAL A 19 34.12 0.85 -5.91
CA VAL A 19 34.49 -0.03 -7.04
C VAL A 19 33.53 0.21 -8.21
N GLU A 20 33.91 -0.18 -9.43
CA GLU A 20 33.18 0.13 -10.67
C GLU A 20 31.73 -0.39 -10.72
N ARG A 21 31.35 -1.30 -9.83
CA ARG A 21 29.98 -1.81 -9.68
C ARG A 21 29.58 -1.80 -8.19
N PRO A 22 28.34 -1.46 -7.83
CA PRO A 22 27.90 -1.56 -6.44
C PRO A 22 28.15 -2.95 -5.84
N LEU A 23 28.68 -3.00 -4.61
CA LEU A 23 28.87 -4.27 -3.88
C LEU A 23 27.55 -4.86 -3.31
N MET A 24 26.42 -4.20 -3.58
CA MET A 24 25.09 -4.61 -3.16
C MET A 24 24.10 -4.37 -4.30
N TRP A 25 23.09 -5.25 -4.40
CA TRP A 25 21.98 -5.05 -5.33
C TRP A 25 20.92 -4.08 -4.77
N GLY A 26 20.69 -4.09 -3.45
CA GLY A 26 19.69 -3.27 -2.81
C GLY A 26 20.01 -2.96 -1.35
N LEU A 27 19.35 -1.93 -0.83
CA LEU A 27 19.37 -1.51 0.58
C LEU A 27 17.96 -1.67 1.15
N SER A 28 17.85 -2.29 2.33
CA SER A 28 16.56 -2.52 2.98
C SER A 28 16.01 -1.28 3.71
N LEU A 29 14.69 -1.18 3.79
CA LEU A 29 13.93 -0.21 4.57
C LEU A 29 12.78 -0.92 5.28
N HIS A 30 12.76 -0.85 6.60
CA HIS A 30 11.72 -1.49 7.42
C HIS A 30 10.82 -0.40 8.02
N PHE A 31 9.51 -0.49 7.81
CA PHE A 31 8.56 0.45 8.41
C PHE A 31 7.16 -0.14 8.62
N TYR A 32 6.75 -0.21 9.88
CA TYR A 32 5.45 -0.76 10.29
C TYR A 32 4.41 0.31 10.55
N THR A 33 3.16 -0.02 10.24
CA THR A 33 1.96 0.78 10.50
C THR A 33 1.26 0.31 11.78
N PHE A 34 0.82 1.25 12.61
CA PHE A 34 0.04 1.06 13.82
C PHE A 34 -0.67 2.38 14.14
N ALA A 35 -1.59 2.41 15.10
CA ALA A 35 -2.28 3.65 15.44
C ALA A 35 -1.35 4.56 16.24
N GLY A 36 -0.97 5.71 15.67
CA GLY A 36 -0.14 6.71 16.32
C GLY A 36 1.36 6.53 16.07
N ASN A 37 2.17 6.88 17.09
CA ASN A 37 3.64 6.83 17.02
C ASN A 37 4.28 6.26 18.29
N ASP A 38 3.52 5.53 19.09
CA ASP A 38 4.02 4.86 20.30
C ASP A 38 4.12 3.35 20.08
N TRP A 39 5.34 2.81 20.15
CA TRP A 39 5.58 1.37 20.01
C TRP A 39 4.95 0.53 21.12
N HIS A 40 4.79 1.10 22.31
CA HIS A 40 4.18 0.43 23.46
C HIS A 40 2.65 0.51 23.43
N ASN A 41 2.09 1.36 22.57
CA ASN A 41 0.66 1.51 22.36
C ASN A 41 0.34 1.51 20.85
N LYS A 42 0.34 0.32 20.26
CA LYS A 42 0.13 0.13 18.81
C LYS A 42 -1.34 0.32 18.38
N GLY A 43 -2.26 0.52 19.33
CA GLY A 43 -3.70 0.56 19.07
C GLY A 43 -4.33 -0.81 18.83
N ARG A 44 -5.66 -0.83 18.74
CA ARG A 44 -6.43 -2.09 18.65
C ARG A 44 -6.35 -2.73 17.28
N ASN A 45 -6.30 -4.05 17.25
CA ASN A 45 -6.43 -4.82 16.02
C ASN A 45 -7.89 -4.87 15.54
N VAL A 46 -8.84 -5.21 16.40
CA VAL A 46 -10.29 -5.21 16.12
C VAL A 46 -11.04 -4.25 17.05
N GLY A 47 -12.25 -3.81 16.65
CA GLY A 47 -13.08 -2.94 17.50
C GLY A 47 -12.51 -1.53 17.68
N PHE A 48 -11.80 -1.03 16.66
CA PHE A 48 -11.25 0.33 16.61
C PHE A 48 -12.25 1.34 16.03
N GLY A 49 -12.06 2.61 16.39
CA GLY A 49 -12.89 3.73 15.92
C GLY A 49 -12.26 4.53 14.76
N ARG A 50 -12.94 5.59 14.32
CA ARG A 50 -12.46 6.47 13.23
C ARG A 50 -11.14 7.17 13.55
N ALA A 51 -10.88 7.51 14.81
CA ALA A 51 -9.62 8.12 15.23
C ALA A 51 -8.42 7.17 15.02
N GLU A 52 -8.54 5.89 15.43
CA GLU A 52 -7.49 4.88 15.21
C GLU A 52 -7.36 4.51 13.72
N TRP A 53 -8.46 4.51 12.96
CA TRP A 53 -8.42 4.39 11.50
C TRP A 53 -7.58 5.50 10.87
N ALA A 54 -7.92 6.77 11.15
CA ALA A 54 -7.22 7.92 10.60
C ALA A 54 -5.75 7.93 11.01
N SER A 55 -5.45 7.65 12.28
CA SER A 55 -4.08 7.63 12.79
C SER A 55 -3.23 6.51 12.16
N ALA A 56 -3.80 5.31 11.98
CA ALA A 56 -3.11 4.23 11.29
C ALA A 56 -2.84 4.57 9.81
N LEU A 57 -3.82 5.13 9.10
CA LEU A 57 -3.63 5.55 7.71
C LEU A 57 -2.62 6.69 7.59
N GLN A 58 -2.61 7.65 8.52
CA GLN A 58 -1.60 8.70 8.57
C GLN A 58 -0.20 8.13 8.69
N ARG A 59 -0.02 7.14 9.56
CA ARG A 59 1.25 6.46 9.69
C ARG A 59 1.61 5.69 8.41
N ALA A 60 0.67 4.98 7.80
CA ALA A 60 0.90 4.30 6.53
C ALA A 60 1.37 5.29 5.43
N THR A 61 0.81 6.49 5.38
CA THR A 61 1.21 7.56 4.47
C THR A 61 2.65 8.03 4.70
N LEU A 62 3.21 7.95 5.91
CA LEU A 62 4.61 8.30 6.18
C LEU A 62 5.60 7.45 5.39
N THR A 63 5.20 6.26 4.94
CA THR A 63 6.00 5.41 4.05
C THR A 63 6.45 6.17 2.80
N ASP A 64 5.61 7.05 2.25
CA ASP A 64 5.92 7.87 1.09
C ASP A 64 7.06 8.86 1.36
N ASP A 65 7.00 9.54 2.51
CA ASP A 65 8.02 10.50 2.95
C ASP A 65 9.34 9.79 3.29
N LEU A 66 9.27 8.61 3.93
CA LEU A 66 10.44 7.79 4.23
C LEU A 66 11.14 7.33 2.95
N ILE A 67 10.41 6.75 1.99
CA ILE A 67 10.97 6.35 0.70
C ILE A 67 11.58 7.55 -0.02
N THR A 68 10.88 8.68 -0.04
CA THR A 68 11.37 9.91 -0.70
C THR A 68 12.70 10.37 -0.10
N ARG A 69 12.80 10.45 1.23
CA ARG A 69 14.00 10.93 1.92
C ARG A 69 15.16 9.95 1.83
N HIS A 70 14.91 8.65 2.01
CA HIS A 70 15.94 7.63 1.85
C HIS A 70 16.43 7.56 0.40
N SER A 71 15.54 7.62 -0.58
CA SER A 71 15.91 7.69 -2.00
C SER A 71 16.73 8.93 -2.33
N ALA A 72 16.38 10.10 -1.78
CA ALA A 72 17.16 11.33 -1.97
C ALA A 72 18.57 11.24 -1.36
N ILE A 73 18.77 10.48 -0.29
CA ILE A 73 20.10 10.17 0.24
C ILE A 73 20.83 9.22 -0.71
N MET A 74 20.17 8.17 -1.20
CA MET A 74 20.74 7.22 -2.16
C MET A 74 21.17 7.93 -3.45
N ASP A 75 20.36 8.86 -3.98
CA ASP A 75 20.62 9.60 -5.21
C ASP A 75 21.92 10.43 -5.14
N ARG A 76 22.36 10.87 -3.95
CA ARG A 76 23.65 11.57 -3.77
C ARG A 76 24.86 10.70 -4.06
N TYR A 77 24.71 9.39 -3.89
CA TYR A 77 25.80 8.42 -4.04
C TYR A 77 25.59 7.47 -5.23
N ASP A 78 24.34 7.29 -5.66
CA ASP A 78 23.90 6.44 -6.76
C ASP A 78 22.83 7.16 -7.60
N PRO A 79 23.21 8.20 -8.36
CA PRO A 79 22.28 9.01 -9.15
C PRO A 79 21.66 8.24 -10.33
N LYS A 80 22.31 7.15 -10.78
CA LYS A 80 21.80 6.26 -11.83
C LYS A 80 20.78 5.24 -11.31
N LYS A 81 20.56 5.21 -9.98
CA LYS A 81 19.67 4.29 -9.30
C LYS A 81 20.04 2.83 -9.57
N GLU A 82 21.32 2.49 -9.60
CA GLU A 82 21.77 1.11 -9.78
C GLU A 82 21.37 0.22 -8.59
N ILE A 83 21.39 0.76 -7.37
CA ILE A 83 21.00 0.08 -6.13
C ILE A 83 19.49 0.24 -5.89
N ALA A 84 18.77 -0.87 -5.73
CA ALA A 84 17.36 -0.87 -5.34
C ALA A 84 17.16 -0.40 -3.89
N LEU A 85 16.04 0.28 -3.62
CA LEU A 85 15.46 0.30 -2.28
C LEU A 85 14.53 -0.92 -2.16
N ALA A 86 14.72 -1.73 -1.11
CA ALA A 86 13.89 -2.88 -0.81
C ALA A 86 13.09 -2.60 0.46
N VAL A 87 11.76 -2.46 0.36
CA VAL A 87 10.90 -2.28 1.54
C VAL A 87 10.49 -3.67 2.06
N ASP A 88 11.46 -4.41 2.59
CA ASP A 88 11.38 -5.84 2.89
C ASP A 88 10.75 -6.18 4.26
N GLU A 89 10.38 -5.17 5.04
CA GLU A 89 9.44 -5.32 6.15
C GLU A 89 8.48 -4.12 6.20
N TRP A 90 7.20 -4.37 5.91
CA TRP A 90 6.14 -3.38 6.06
C TRP A 90 4.80 -4.03 6.39
N GLY A 91 3.82 -3.20 6.73
CA GLY A 91 2.45 -3.62 7.00
C GLY A 91 2.00 -3.25 8.40
N ALA A 92 0.78 -3.66 8.73
CA ALA A 92 0.07 -3.30 9.93
C ALA A 92 0.43 -4.20 11.11
N TRP A 93 0.90 -3.60 12.20
CA TRP A 93 1.28 -4.27 13.45
C TRP A 93 0.52 -3.64 14.62
N PHE A 94 -0.70 -4.12 14.87
CA PHE A 94 -1.51 -3.68 16.01
C PHE A 94 -1.26 -4.53 17.27
N ALA A 95 -1.89 -4.17 18.39
CA ALA A 95 -1.89 -5.01 19.58
C ALA A 95 -2.63 -6.32 19.31
N SER A 96 -2.03 -7.45 19.67
CA SER A 96 -2.69 -8.75 19.59
C SER A 96 -3.79 -8.87 20.64
N GLU A 97 -4.84 -9.65 20.33
CA GLU A 97 -5.91 -9.92 21.27
C GLU A 97 -5.42 -10.79 22.43
N LYS A 98 -5.99 -10.61 23.63
CA LYS A 98 -5.51 -11.26 24.85
C LYS A 98 -5.40 -12.78 24.75
N ASP A 99 -6.36 -13.40 24.07
CA ASP A 99 -6.49 -14.86 23.93
C ASP A 99 -5.98 -15.37 22.57
N ALA A 100 -5.19 -14.56 21.85
CA ALA A 100 -4.61 -14.94 20.58
C ALA A 100 -3.53 -16.03 20.73
N PRO A 101 -3.32 -16.90 19.73
CA PRO A 101 -2.32 -17.98 19.77
C PRO A 101 -0.87 -17.51 19.98
N SER A 102 -0.56 -16.26 19.63
CA SER A 102 0.75 -15.64 19.88
C SER A 102 0.63 -14.12 19.92
N GLN A 103 1.64 -13.44 20.45
CA GLN A 103 1.71 -11.98 20.51
C GLN A 103 1.81 -11.29 19.12
N LEU A 104 2.08 -12.05 18.06
CA LEU A 104 2.11 -11.56 16.69
C LEU A 104 0.92 -12.05 15.87
N TYR A 105 0.03 -12.86 16.45
CA TYR A 105 -1.19 -13.27 15.77
C TYR A 105 -2.16 -12.11 15.75
N LEU A 106 -2.47 -11.62 14.56
CA LEU A 106 -3.45 -10.57 14.33
C LEU A 106 -4.59 -11.12 13.48
N GLU A 107 -5.82 -10.88 13.94
CA GLU A 107 -7.01 -10.87 13.09
C GLU A 107 -6.80 -9.92 11.90
N SER A 108 -7.56 -10.10 10.81
CA SER A 108 -7.47 -9.23 9.65
C SER A 108 -8.81 -8.58 9.30
N THR A 109 -8.77 -7.28 9.06
CA THR A 109 -9.92 -6.38 8.92
C THR A 109 -9.90 -5.58 7.62
N LEU A 110 -10.98 -4.87 7.31
CA LEU A 110 -11.03 -3.95 6.16
C LEU A 110 -9.90 -2.91 6.19
N ARG A 111 -9.49 -2.43 7.37
CA ARG A 111 -8.38 -1.48 7.50
C ARG A 111 -7.08 -2.03 6.91
N ASP A 112 -6.83 -3.33 7.04
CA ASP A 112 -5.62 -3.96 6.52
C ASP A 112 -5.61 -3.97 4.98
N ALA A 113 -6.76 -4.20 4.34
CA ALA A 113 -6.88 -4.03 2.88
C ALA A 113 -6.57 -2.59 2.45
N VAL A 114 -7.11 -1.59 3.15
CA VAL A 114 -6.85 -0.18 2.82
C VAL A 114 -5.39 0.19 3.03
N ILE A 115 -4.75 -0.25 4.11
CA ILE A 115 -3.30 -0.08 4.35
C ILE A 115 -2.48 -0.74 3.24
N ALA A 116 -2.83 -1.98 2.85
CA ALA A 116 -2.13 -2.70 1.79
C ALA A 116 -2.23 -1.97 0.45
N GLY A 117 -3.45 -1.61 0.03
CA GLY A 117 -3.66 -0.91 -1.24
C GLY A 117 -2.96 0.45 -1.26
N HIS A 118 -3.02 1.20 -0.16
CA HIS A 118 -2.36 2.50 -0.06
C HIS A 118 -0.84 2.36 -0.16
N SER A 119 -0.26 1.40 0.57
CA SER A 119 1.19 1.14 0.57
C SER A 119 1.69 0.66 -0.79
N LEU A 120 0.96 -0.26 -1.44
CA LEU A 120 1.29 -0.73 -2.79
C LEU A 120 1.20 0.41 -3.82
N ASN A 121 0.22 1.31 -3.70
CA ASN A 121 0.16 2.52 -4.51
C ASN A 121 1.36 3.44 -4.28
N ILE A 122 1.83 3.59 -3.04
CA ILE A 122 3.06 4.32 -2.72
C ILE A 122 4.27 3.66 -3.41
N PHE A 123 4.45 2.34 -3.27
CA PHE A 123 5.58 1.64 -3.87
C PHE A 123 5.60 1.75 -5.39
N ASN A 124 4.44 1.61 -6.03
CA ASN A 124 4.31 1.80 -7.47
C ASN A 124 4.76 3.20 -7.90
N ARG A 125 4.40 4.26 -7.16
CA ARG A 125 4.83 5.64 -7.46
C ARG A 125 6.35 5.84 -7.36
N HIS A 126 7.04 4.99 -6.60
CA HIS A 126 8.50 5.00 -6.42
C HIS A 126 9.20 3.86 -7.18
N ALA A 127 8.56 3.27 -8.19
CA ALA A 127 9.07 2.09 -8.90
C ALA A 127 10.42 2.28 -9.62
N ASP A 128 10.89 3.53 -9.77
CA ASP A 128 12.22 3.83 -10.30
C ASP A 128 13.35 3.47 -9.33
N ARG A 129 13.07 3.51 -8.01
CA ARG A 129 14.01 3.17 -6.93
C ARG A 129 13.56 1.95 -6.11
N VAL A 130 12.29 1.85 -5.75
CA VAL A 130 11.71 0.74 -5.00
C VAL A 130 11.45 -0.43 -5.96
N ARG A 131 12.23 -1.52 -5.83
CA ARG A 131 12.17 -2.68 -6.74
C ARG A 131 11.81 -3.99 -6.05
N MET A 132 11.64 -3.94 -4.73
CA MET A 132 11.25 -5.07 -3.91
C MET A 132 10.49 -4.55 -2.70
N ALA A 133 9.44 -5.26 -2.30
CA ALA A 133 8.78 -5.05 -1.02
C ALA A 133 8.19 -6.36 -0.51
N ASN A 134 8.22 -6.58 0.80
CA ASN A 134 7.78 -7.82 1.44
C ASN A 134 6.89 -7.49 2.65
N VAL A 135 5.62 -7.85 2.55
CA VAL A 135 4.66 -7.61 3.65
C VAL A 135 4.97 -8.57 4.81
N ALA A 136 4.91 -8.04 6.02
CA ALA A 136 5.12 -8.79 7.25
C ALA A 136 3.77 -9.23 7.85
N GLN A 137 3.46 -10.53 7.92
CA GLN A 137 4.14 -11.67 7.27
C GLN A 137 3.14 -12.49 6.45
N MET A 138 3.53 -13.65 5.95
CA MET A 138 2.72 -14.38 4.97
C MET A 138 1.51 -15.09 5.59
N VAL A 139 1.68 -15.76 6.74
CA VAL A 139 0.66 -16.63 7.37
C VAL A 139 0.69 -16.46 8.89
N ASN A 140 -0.49 -16.28 9.53
CA ASN A 140 -0.71 -16.22 10.98
C ASN A 140 0.06 -15.17 11.81
N VAL A 141 0.83 -14.29 11.16
CA VAL A 141 1.73 -13.33 11.81
C VAL A 141 1.54 -11.95 11.18
N ILE A 142 1.24 -10.96 12.02
CA ILE A 142 1.08 -9.54 11.69
C ILE A 142 0.05 -9.37 10.56
N GLN A 143 0.34 -8.64 9.48
CA GLN A 143 -0.61 -8.37 8.41
C GLN A 143 -0.62 -9.53 7.40
N SER A 144 -1.13 -10.66 7.85
CA SER A 144 -1.10 -11.91 7.07
C SER A 144 -1.96 -11.91 5.82
N LEU A 145 -1.51 -12.64 4.81
CA LEU A 145 -2.34 -12.97 3.63
C LEU A 145 -3.30 -14.12 3.94
N ILE A 146 -2.89 -15.03 4.82
CA ILE A 146 -3.65 -16.23 5.16
C ILE A 146 -3.69 -16.40 6.68
N LEU A 147 -4.85 -16.80 7.20
CA LEU A 147 -4.99 -17.27 8.57
C LEU A 147 -5.36 -18.76 8.57
N THR A 148 -4.77 -19.53 9.48
CA THR A 148 -5.09 -20.95 9.68
C THR A 148 -5.41 -21.24 11.14
N LYS A 149 -6.31 -22.22 11.37
CA LYS A 149 -6.67 -22.73 12.70
C LYS A 149 -6.98 -24.22 12.59
N GLY A 150 -6.02 -25.06 12.99
CA GLY A 150 -6.11 -26.50 12.74
C GLY A 150 -6.20 -26.78 11.23
N GLU A 151 -7.23 -27.50 10.81
CA GLU A 151 -7.52 -27.80 9.40
C GLU A 151 -8.19 -26.64 8.64
N LYS A 152 -8.66 -25.59 9.33
CA LYS A 152 -9.35 -24.46 8.72
C LYS A 152 -8.36 -23.45 8.17
N MET A 153 -8.69 -22.85 7.02
CA MET A 153 -7.94 -21.79 6.37
C MET A 153 -8.90 -20.72 5.84
N VAL A 154 -8.53 -19.45 6.00
CA VAL A 154 -9.17 -18.32 5.31
C VAL A 154 -8.12 -17.43 4.67
N VAL A 155 -8.48 -16.78 3.56
CA VAL A 155 -7.69 -15.71 2.97
C VAL A 155 -8.16 -14.37 3.56
N THR A 156 -7.23 -13.43 3.73
CA THR A 156 -7.52 -12.16 4.38
C THR A 156 -7.94 -11.08 3.37
N PRO A 157 -8.54 -9.96 3.81
CA PRO A 157 -8.70 -8.78 2.97
C PRO A 157 -7.37 -8.32 2.33
N THR A 158 -6.23 -8.49 3.01
CA THR A 158 -4.90 -8.22 2.45
C THR A 158 -4.60 -9.14 1.26
N TYR A 159 -4.92 -10.43 1.33
CA TYR A 159 -4.76 -11.35 0.18
C TYR A 159 -5.52 -10.88 -1.05
N HIS A 160 -6.79 -10.49 -0.89
CA HIS A 160 -7.59 -10.01 -2.02
C HIS A 160 -7.02 -8.75 -2.65
N VAL A 161 -6.42 -7.86 -1.86
CA VAL A 161 -5.69 -6.70 -2.39
C VAL A 161 -4.48 -7.14 -3.20
N PHE A 162 -3.66 -8.07 -2.70
CA PHE A 162 -2.54 -8.60 -3.45
C PHE A 162 -2.99 -9.28 -4.76
N ASP A 163 -4.11 -10.01 -4.73
CA ASP A 163 -4.70 -10.64 -5.91
C ASP A 163 -5.16 -9.59 -6.95
N MET A 164 -5.87 -8.55 -6.51
CA MET A 164 -6.26 -7.42 -7.36
C MET A 164 -5.04 -6.70 -7.99
N TYR A 165 -3.93 -6.59 -7.26
CA TYR A 165 -2.75 -5.83 -7.67
C TYR A 165 -1.79 -6.62 -8.57
N LYS A 166 -2.03 -7.92 -8.83
CA LYS A 166 -1.21 -8.74 -9.74
C LYS A 166 -1.06 -8.11 -11.13
N VAL A 167 -2.05 -7.34 -11.58
CA VAL A 167 -2.03 -6.62 -12.87
C VAL A 167 -0.89 -5.61 -12.99
N HIS A 168 -0.31 -5.15 -11.87
CA HIS A 168 0.83 -4.24 -11.86
C HIS A 168 2.18 -4.96 -11.97
N GLN A 169 2.23 -6.28 -11.81
CA GLN A 169 3.49 -7.02 -11.86
C GLN A 169 4.10 -7.00 -13.26
N GLY A 170 5.28 -6.38 -13.39
CA GLY A 170 5.95 -6.20 -14.68
C GLY A 170 5.26 -5.20 -15.63
N ALA A 171 4.31 -4.42 -15.12
CA ALA A 171 3.66 -3.33 -15.85
C ALA A 171 4.50 -2.06 -15.81
N MET A 172 4.28 -1.16 -16.77
CA MET A 172 4.92 0.15 -16.82
C MET A 172 4.09 1.15 -16.03
N LEU A 173 4.66 1.77 -15.00
CA LEU A 173 4.02 2.86 -14.25
C LEU A 173 3.62 4.00 -15.21
N LEU A 174 2.40 4.52 -15.02
CA LEU A 174 1.91 5.70 -15.72
C LEU A 174 1.76 6.86 -14.73
N PRO A 175 2.20 8.08 -15.09
CA PRO A 175 1.93 9.26 -14.29
C PRO A 175 0.42 9.49 -14.13
N ALA A 176 -0.01 9.78 -12.90
CA ALA A 176 -1.40 10.11 -12.59
C ALA A 176 -1.44 11.37 -11.73
N THR A 177 -2.23 12.36 -12.14
CA THR A 177 -2.50 13.55 -11.32
C THR A 177 -3.86 13.39 -10.66
N VAL A 178 -3.88 13.43 -9.33
CA VAL A 178 -5.09 13.22 -8.52
C VAL A 178 -5.56 14.54 -7.93
N ARG A 179 -6.85 14.82 -8.06
CA ARG A 179 -7.53 15.91 -7.35
C ARG A 179 -8.74 15.32 -6.65
N ALA A 180 -8.71 15.32 -5.32
CA ALA A 180 -9.76 14.82 -4.47
C ALA A 180 -9.84 15.70 -3.23
N GLU A 181 -11.00 15.72 -2.57
CA GLU A 181 -11.09 16.30 -1.23
C GLU A 181 -10.21 15.50 -0.26
N ASP A 182 -9.68 16.18 0.74
CA ASP A 182 -8.96 15.50 1.81
C ASP A 182 -9.93 14.75 2.72
N TYR A 183 -9.48 13.63 3.27
CA TYR A 183 -10.10 13.00 4.42
C TYR A 183 -9.56 13.65 5.69
N VAL A 184 -10.46 14.17 6.52
CA VAL A 184 -10.13 14.84 7.79
C VAL A 184 -10.84 14.15 8.95
N GLU A 185 -10.08 13.83 10.00
CA GLU A 185 -10.59 13.27 11.26
C GLU A 185 -9.79 13.87 12.42
N GLY A 186 -10.41 14.79 13.17
CA GLY A 186 -9.72 15.57 14.20
C GLY A 186 -8.53 16.35 13.62
N ALA A 187 -7.33 16.09 14.16
CA ALA A 187 -6.08 16.70 13.68
C ALA A 187 -5.43 15.95 12.50
N VAL A 188 -5.95 14.77 12.13
CA VAL A 188 -5.43 13.99 11.01
C VAL A 188 -6.03 14.51 9.72
N ARG A 189 -5.16 14.79 8.74
CA ARG A 189 -5.52 15.18 7.38
C ARG A 189 -4.74 14.33 6.39
N LEU A 190 -5.46 13.66 5.49
CA LEU A 190 -4.93 12.75 4.47
C LEU A 190 -5.52 13.08 3.11
N PRO A 191 -4.83 12.76 2.00
CA PRO A 191 -5.49 12.73 0.69
C PRO A 191 -6.73 11.84 0.75
N GLY A 192 -7.87 12.25 0.18
CA GLY A 192 -9.06 11.38 0.19
C GLY A 192 -8.88 10.12 -0.64
N LEU A 193 -8.08 10.19 -1.71
CA LEU A 193 -7.81 9.08 -2.62
C LEU A 193 -6.30 8.83 -2.78
N SER A 194 -5.91 7.56 -2.73
CA SER A 194 -4.57 7.10 -3.15
C SER A 194 -4.67 6.36 -4.47
N VAL A 195 -3.89 6.75 -5.48
CA VAL A 195 -4.00 6.21 -6.84
C VAL A 195 -2.65 5.72 -7.35
N SER A 196 -2.66 4.59 -8.06
CA SER A 196 -1.60 4.16 -8.96
C SER A 196 -2.20 3.79 -10.31
N ALA A 197 -1.43 4.00 -11.38
CA ALA A 197 -1.82 3.62 -12.73
C ALA A 197 -0.65 2.93 -13.44
N SER A 198 -0.92 1.90 -14.23
CA SER A 198 0.10 1.24 -15.04
C SER A 198 -0.45 0.72 -16.36
N LYS A 199 0.43 0.50 -17.32
CA LYS A 199 0.12 -0.18 -18.58
C LYS A 199 0.81 -1.54 -18.62
N ASP A 200 0.06 -2.60 -18.87
CA ASP A 200 0.64 -3.93 -19.02
C ASP A 200 1.26 -4.15 -20.42
N LYS A 201 1.91 -5.30 -20.61
CA LYS A 201 2.55 -5.67 -21.90
C LYS A 201 1.54 -5.89 -23.03
N ALA A 202 0.28 -6.16 -22.72
CA ALA A 202 -0.80 -6.28 -23.71
C ALA A 202 -1.42 -4.92 -24.08
N GLY A 203 -1.00 -3.85 -23.39
CA GLY A 203 -1.43 -2.48 -23.64
C GLY A 203 -2.66 -2.05 -22.84
N ARG A 204 -3.18 -2.89 -21.94
CA ARG A 204 -4.31 -2.55 -21.06
C ARG A 204 -3.84 -1.60 -19.96
N LEU A 205 -4.72 -0.69 -19.56
CA LEU A 205 -4.49 0.20 -18.42
C LEU A 205 -5.10 -0.39 -17.18
N HIS A 206 -4.38 -0.27 -16.07
CA HIS A 206 -4.80 -0.70 -14.75
C HIS A 206 -4.70 0.49 -13.82
N LEU A 207 -5.81 0.86 -13.17
CA LEU A 207 -5.83 1.87 -12.12
C LEU A 207 -6.28 1.25 -10.82
N THR A 208 -5.48 1.38 -9.79
CA THR A 208 -5.85 1.03 -8.42
C THR A 208 -6.10 2.28 -7.60
N ILE A 209 -7.32 2.42 -7.09
CA ILE A 209 -7.75 3.58 -6.32
C ILE A 209 -8.18 3.12 -4.95
N VAL A 210 -7.61 3.72 -3.91
CA VAL A 210 -8.01 3.51 -2.52
C VAL A 210 -8.74 4.75 -2.02
N ASN A 211 -9.97 4.57 -1.54
CA ASN A 211 -10.71 5.62 -0.85
C ASN A 211 -10.43 5.52 0.66
N LEU A 212 -9.70 6.51 1.19
CA LEU A 212 -9.26 6.54 2.59
C LEU A 212 -10.37 7.05 3.54
N ASP A 213 -11.40 7.72 3.02
CA ASP A 213 -12.53 8.22 3.81
C ASP A 213 -13.46 7.06 4.19
N PRO A 214 -13.70 6.82 5.50
CA PRO A 214 -14.52 5.69 5.93
C PRO A 214 -16.03 5.94 5.87
N ALA A 215 -16.48 7.18 5.60
CA ALA A 215 -17.91 7.49 5.47
C ALA A 215 -18.31 7.92 4.05
N ARG A 216 -17.45 8.65 3.33
CA ARG A 216 -17.84 9.27 2.06
C ARG A 216 -17.42 8.43 0.87
N ALA A 217 -18.39 8.02 0.06
CA ALA A 217 -18.16 7.48 -1.26
C ALA A 217 -17.67 8.60 -2.20
N SER A 218 -16.85 8.26 -3.19
CA SER A 218 -16.24 9.25 -4.10
C SER A 218 -16.65 8.99 -5.55
N LYS A 219 -17.28 9.98 -6.19
CA LYS A 219 -17.51 9.94 -7.64
C LYS A 219 -16.23 10.39 -8.34
N VAL A 220 -15.61 9.51 -9.12
CA VAL A 220 -14.37 9.82 -9.84
C VAL A 220 -14.61 9.89 -11.34
N ALA A 221 -13.98 10.88 -11.97
CA ALA A 221 -13.94 11.04 -13.42
C ALA A 221 -12.47 11.02 -13.86
N ILE A 222 -12.06 9.94 -14.50
CA ILE A 222 -10.69 9.67 -14.93
C ILE A 222 -10.57 10.08 -16.39
N LYS A 223 -9.73 11.07 -16.68
CA LYS A 223 -9.38 11.43 -18.05
C LYS A 223 -8.19 10.58 -18.49
N LEU A 224 -8.32 9.90 -19.62
CA LEU A 224 -7.25 9.10 -20.22
C LEU A 224 -6.59 9.94 -21.33
N ASP A 225 -5.33 10.30 -21.14
CA ASP A 225 -4.57 11.04 -22.15
C ASP A 225 -3.97 10.05 -23.16
N GLY A 226 -4.55 10.05 -24.37
CA GLY A 226 -4.11 9.19 -25.48
C GLY A 226 -4.75 7.80 -25.49
N GLY A 227 -4.59 7.11 -26.63
CA GLY A 227 -5.19 5.80 -26.89
C GLY A 227 -6.65 5.86 -27.33
N THR A 228 -7.13 4.72 -27.85
CA THR A 228 -8.54 4.51 -28.19
C THR A 228 -9.04 3.35 -27.34
N TRP A 229 -9.98 3.65 -26.45
CA TRP A 229 -10.48 2.71 -25.45
C TRP A 229 -11.90 2.28 -25.81
N LYS A 230 -12.19 0.99 -25.64
CA LYS A 230 -13.47 0.36 -25.99
C LYS A 230 -14.23 -0.12 -24.76
N ARG A 231 -13.54 -0.51 -23.68
CA ARG A 231 -14.17 -1.06 -22.49
C ARG A 231 -13.44 -0.61 -21.23
N ALA A 232 -14.23 -0.34 -20.19
CA ALA A 232 -13.74 -0.19 -18.83
C ALA A 232 -14.52 -1.15 -17.92
N THR A 233 -13.81 -1.87 -17.06
CA THR A 233 -14.38 -2.70 -16.00
C THR A 233 -13.86 -2.21 -14.66
N ALA A 234 -14.66 -2.37 -13.60
CA ALA A 234 -14.24 -2.03 -12.26
C ALA A 234 -14.70 -3.11 -11.28
N LYS A 235 -13.88 -3.36 -10.25
CA LYS A 235 -14.26 -4.15 -9.08
C LYS A 235 -13.69 -3.53 -7.82
N ALA A 236 -14.40 -3.64 -6.71
CA ALA A 236 -13.97 -3.08 -5.44
C ALA A 236 -14.11 -4.07 -4.28
N LEU A 237 -13.14 -4.01 -3.39
CA LEU A 237 -13.18 -4.58 -2.06
C LEU A 237 -13.59 -3.47 -1.08
N THR A 238 -14.63 -3.72 -0.30
CA THR A 238 -15.05 -2.89 0.83
C THR A 238 -15.84 -3.77 1.82
N ALA A 239 -16.27 -3.21 2.95
CA ALA A 239 -17.20 -3.84 3.87
C ALA A 239 -18.07 -2.78 4.57
N ASP A 240 -19.08 -3.21 5.31
CA ASP A 240 -20.02 -2.30 5.98
C ASP A 240 -19.33 -1.42 7.03
N ARG A 241 -18.38 -1.99 7.80
CA ARG A 241 -17.67 -1.31 8.89
C ARG A 241 -16.16 -1.31 8.64
N ILE A 242 -15.48 -0.31 9.20
CA ILE A 242 -14.02 -0.15 9.11
C ILE A 242 -13.24 -1.30 9.74
N ASP A 243 -13.84 -1.97 10.74
CA ASP A 243 -13.28 -3.07 11.52
C ASP A 243 -14.00 -4.40 11.25
N THR A 244 -14.78 -4.50 10.16
CA THR A 244 -15.25 -5.81 9.69
C THR A 244 -14.02 -6.71 9.54
N ARG A 245 -14.10 -7.93 10.07
CA ARG A 245 -13.01 -8.92 10.06
C ARG A 245 -13.39 -10.19 9.32
N ILE A 246 -12.38 -10.91 8.84
CA ILE A 246 -12.56 -12.27 8.31
C ILE A 246 -12.80 -13.24 9.47
N THR A 247 -13.59 -14.29 9.26
CA THR A 247 -13.82 -15.34 10.26
C THR A 247 -13.72 -16.71 9.60
N PHE A 248 -13.32 -17.73 10.37
CA PHE A 248 -13.17 -19.10 9.86
C PHE A 248 -14.49 -19.80 9.52
N ASP A 249 -15.59 -19.35 10.10
CA ASP A 249 -16.91 -20.01 10.03
C ASP A 249 -17.95 -19.17 9.26
N GLY A 250 -17.54 -18.05 8.66
CA GLY A 250 -18.40 -17.13 7.93
C GLY A 250 -18.09 -17.05 6.44
N THR A 251 -19.02 -16.48 5.68
CA THR A 251 -18.76 -16.07 4.30
C THR A 251 -17.71 -14.97 4.27
N ASP A 252 -16.76 -15.06 3.35
CA ASP A 252 -15.75 -14.02 3.14
C ASP A 252 -16.41 -12.72 2.63
N PRO A 253 -16.43 -11.64 3.44
CA PRO A 253 -17.08 -10.40 3.05
C PRO A 253 -16.20 -9.52 2.14
N PHE A 254 -14.97 -9.94 1.84
CA PHE A 254 -13.97 -9.12 1.15
C PHE A 254 -13.72 -9.55 -0.30
N VAL A 255 -14.45 -10.54 -0.81
CA VAL A 255 -14.39 -10.91 -2.23
C VAL A 255 -14.72 -9.66 -3.07
N PRO A 256 -13.80 -9.20 -3.96
CA PRO A 256 -14.02 -7.99 -4.73
C PRO A 256 -15.27 -8.08 -5.62
N ALA A 257 -16.20 -7.15 -5.45
CA ALA A 257 -17.46 -7.13 -6.19
C ALA A 257 -17.37 -6.20 -7.42
N PRO A 258 -18.00 -6.54 -8.55
CA PRO A 258 -18.07 -5.66 -9.72
C PRO A 258 -18.70 -4.30 -9.40
N LEU A 259 -18.17 -3.24 -10.00
CA LEU A 259 -18.74 -1.90 -9.97
C LEU A 259 -19.10 -1.44 -11.38
N PRO A 260 -20.21 -0.70 -11.57
CA PRO A 260 -20.48 -0.03 -12.84
C PRO A 260 -19.37 0.97 -13.18
N ALA A 261 -18.78 0.81 -14.36
CA ALA A 261 -17.85 1.75 -14.95
C ALA A 261 -18.37 2.20 -16.31
N ARG A 262 -18.43 3.52 -16.53
CA ARG A 262 -18.81 4.09 -17.83
C ARG A 262 -17.60 4.68 -18.51
N LEU A 263 -17.28 4.17 -19.69
CA LEU A 263 -16.29 4.75 -20.59
C LEU A 263 -17.02 5.55 -21.67
N SER A 264 -16.66 6.82 -21.83
CA SER A 264 -17.14 7.67 -22.93
C SER A 264 -16.06 8.68 -23.30
N GLN A 265 -15.74 8.79 -24.59
CA GLN A 265 -14.82 9.81 -25.13
C GLN A 265 -13.48 9.93 -24.37
N GLY A 266 -12.85 8.79 -24.06
CA GLY A 266 -11.57 8.77 -23.32
C GLY A 266 -11.69 9.14 -21.83
N ARG A 267 -12.90 9.09 -21.27
CA ARG A 267 -13.18 9.39 -19.87
C ARG A 267 -13.87 8.20 -19.20
N VAL A 268 -13.38 7.78 -18.03
CA VAL A 268 -13.98 6.72 -17.22
C VAL A 268 -14.64 7.34 -16.00
N GLU A 269 -15.93 7.06 -15.79
CA GLU A 269 -16.68 7.45 -14.60
C GLU A 269 -17.00 6.22 -13.75
N VAL A 270 -16.70 6.29 -12.45
CA VAL A 270 -16.96 5.24 -11.46
C VAL A 270 -17.38 5.88 -10.13
N GLN A 271 -18.33 5.24 -9.43
CA GLN A 271 -18.63 5.56 -8.05
C GLN A 271 -17.82 4.63 -7.14
N LEU A 272 -16.81 5.17 -6.46
CA LEU A 272 -16.02 4.42 -5.49
C LEU A 272 -16.75 4.37 -4.15
N PRO A 273 -16.93 3.19 -3.52
CA PRO A 273 -17.43 3.10 -2.16
C PRO A 273 -16.53 3.87 -1.17
N SER A 274 -17.02 4.14 0.04
CA SER A 274 -16.15 4.56 1.14
C SER A 274 -15.24 3.41 1.57
N LYS A 275 -14.11 3.68 2.25
CA LYS A 275 -13.22 2.64 2.82
C LYS A 275 -13.00 1.46 1.88
N SER A 276 -12.48 1.72 0.68
CA SER A 276 -12.45 0.73 -0.39
C SER A 276 -11.13 0.70 -1.13
N VAL A 277 -10.83 -0.47 -1.69
CA VAL A 277 -9.77 -0.66 -2.70
C VAL A 277 -10.46 -1.05 -4.00
N THR A 278 -10.23 -0.29 -5.08
CA THR A 278 -10.88 -0.49 -6.38
C THR A 278 -9.82 -0.72 -7.44
N LEU A 279 -10.00 -1.75 -8.27
CA LEU A 279 -9.27 -1.94 -9.52
C LEU A 279 -10.17 -1.55 -10.69
N ILE A 280 -9.65 -0.73 -11.59
CA ILE A 280 -10.27 -0.39 -12.87
C ILE A 280 -9.33 -0.87 -13.97
N GLU A 281 -9.86 -1.65 -14.90
CA GLU A 281 -9.13 -2.07 -16.11
C GLU A 281 -9.74 -1.37 -17.33
N VAL A 282 -8.90 -0.86 -18.23
CA VAL A 282 -9.32 -0.20 -19.47
C VAL A 282 -8.59 -0.81 -20.65
N GLU A 283 -9.34 -1.11 -21.71
CA GLU A 283 -8.87 -1.71 -22.97
C GLU A 283 -9.54 -1.06 -24.19
#